data_AF-A0ABD5S483-F1
#
_entry.id   AF-A0ABD5S483-F1
#
_cell.length_a   1.000
_cell.length_b   1.000
_cell.length_c   1.000
_cell.angle_alpha   90.00
_cell.angle_beta   90.00
_cell.angle_gamma   90.00
#
_symmetry.space_group_name_H-M   'P 1'
#
loop_
_entity.id
_entity.type
_entity.pdbx_description
1 polymer ?
#
loop_
_entity_poly.entity_id
_entity_poly.type
_entity_poly.pdbx_seq_one_letter_code
_entity_poly.pdbx_strand_id
1 'polypeptide(L)'
;RGNRRDGYTIPSATLYPFQWNWDSAFVAAGLAAADPDAAATELRTLLDAQWTNGMVPQIAFWSDATGYFPGPEEWDAGTDSVRTSGITQPPMVVPAARRVYEALNGEGTDGAAAFLDAVVPALDDYLAWWLRERSDDERVVYVRHPWETGMDDSPAWVSVLESFEPRDVAGVDDLVYGREDRKSESLADQRPTDWDYDRYVALVRQGRAFDWDEARLREVCPFVVEDPLTNAIFARACEDLAAMYAVLGD
;
A
#
# COMPACT_ATOMS: atom_id res chain seq x y z
N ARG A 1 -3.11 -14.47 16.02
CA ARG A 1 -1.77 -15.06 16.27
C ARG A 1 -1.33 -16.05 15.17
N GLY A 2 -2.17 -16.97 14.67
CA GLY A 2 -1.76 -17.95 13.63
C GLY A 2 -1.24 -17.37 12.30
N ASN A 3 -1.62 -16.13 11.98
CA ASN A 3 -1.13 -15.40 10.80
C ASN A 3 0.15 -14.57 11.06
N ARG A 4 0.69 -14.54 12.28
CA ARG A 4 1.95 -13.82 12.53
C ARG A 4 3.11 -14.52 11.83
N ARG A 5 4.03 -13.74 11.29
CA ARG A 5 5.32 -14.13 10.75
C ARG A 5 6.41 -13.41 11.54
N ASP A 6 7.65 -13.52 11.09
CA ASP A 6 8.75 -12.77 11.69
C ASP A 6 8.61 -11.30 11.28
N GLY A 7 8.38 -10.39 12.23
CA GLY A 7 8.21 -8.96 11.99
C GLY A 7 6.83 -8.48 11.51
N TYR A 8 6.07 -9.29 10.76
CA TYR A 8 4.79 -8.87 10.15
C TYR A 8 3.66 -9.90 10.29
N THR A 9 2.45 -9.54 9.86
CA THR A 9 1.27 -10.39 9.90
C THR A 9 0.61 -10.48 8.54
N ILE A 10 0.29 -11.69 8.10
CA ILE A 10 -0.40 -11.89 6.82
C ILE A 10 -1.93 -11.73 6.98
N PRO A 11 -2.65 -11.09 6.04
CA PRO A 11 -4.10 -10.98 6.11
C PRO A 11 -4.79 -12.35 6.03
N SER A 12 -4.28 -13.25 5.18
CA SER A 12 -4.86 -14.57 4.97
C SER A 12 -3.84 -15.62 4.59
N ALA A 13 -3.78 -16.72 5.34
CA ALA A 13 -2.90 -17.85 5.04
C ALA A 13 -3.12 -18.50 3.67
N THR A 14 -4.27 -18.28 3.02
CA THR A 14 -4.60 -18.88 1.73
C THR A 14 -4.56 -17.89 0.58
N LEU A 15 -5.03 -16.66 0.79
CA LEU A 15 -5.24 -15.69 -0.28
C LEU A 15 -4.19 -14.58 -0.30
N TYR A 16 -3.72 -14.17 0.87
CA TYR A 16 -2.87 -13.00 1.05
C TYR A 16 -1.71 -13.35 1.99
N PRO A 17 -0.65 -14.03 1.48
CA PRO A 17 0.41 -14.60 2.32
C PRO A 17 1.64 -13.69 2.56
N PHE A 18 1.56 -12.40 2.27
CA PHE A 18 2.59 -11.38 2.48
C PHE A 18 2.15 -10.24 3.43
N GLN A 19 2.95 -9.19 3.53
CA GLN A 19 2.57 -7.99 4.27
C GLN A 19 1.87 -7.00 3.33
N TRP A 20 0.68 -6.54 3.70
CA TRP A 20 -0.04 -5.47 2.99
C TRP A 20 -0.07 -4.20 3.84
N ASN A 21 0.12 -3.06 3.21
CA ASN A 21 0.27 -1.76 3.86
C ASN A 21 -0.92 -1.43 4.79
N TRP A 22 -2.12 -1.27 4.21
CA TRP A 22 -3.30 -0.90 4.99
C TRP A 22 -3.66 -2.01 6.00
N ASP A 23 -3.42 -3.28 5.67
CA ASP A 23 -3.76 -4.40 6.54
C ASP A 23 -2.86 -4.40 7.77
N SER A 24 -1.55 -4.17 7.59
CA SER A 24 -0.60 -3.99 8.69
C SER A 24 -0.97 -2.82 9.58
N ALA A 25 -1.52 -1.72 9.03
CA ALA A 25 -2.04 -0.62 9.83
C ALA A 25 -3.21 -1.07 10.74
N PHE A 26 -4.18 -1.81 10.21
CA PHE A 26 -5.29 -2.34 11.00
C PHE A 26 -4.86 -3.42 12.00
N VAL A 27 -3.92 -4.29 11.61
CA VAL A 27 -3.33 -5.29 12.50
C VAL A 27 -2.63 -4.59 13.65
N ALA A 28 -1.77 -3.61 13.39
CA ALA A 28 -1.08 -2.85 14.43
C ALA A 28 -2.08 -2.13 15.35
N ALA A 29 -3.13 -1.51 14.80
CA ALA A 29 -4.18 -0.89 15.61
C ALA A 29 -4.92 -1.87 16.54
N GLY A 30 -5.12 -3.12 16.08
CA GLY A 30 -5.68 -4.20 16.90
C GLY A 30 -4.69 -4.75 17.93
N LEU A 31 -3.41 -4.85 17.57
CA LEU A 31 -2.33 -5.30 18.45
C LEU A 31 -1.99 -4.28 19.53
N ALA A 32 -2.16 -2.99 19.27
CA ALA A 32 -1.83 -1.91 20.20
C ALA A 32 -2.47 -2.09 21.60
N ALA A 33 -3.64 -2.73 21.71
CA ALA A 33 -4.26 -2.96 23.02
C ALA A 33 -3.80 -4.26 23.72
N ALA A 34 -3.19 -5.19 22.99
CA ALA A 34 -2.88 -6.53 23.47
C ALA A 34 -1.37 -6.83 23.55
N ASP A 35 -0.58 -6.18 22.71
CA ASP A 35 0.84 -6.42 22.48
C ASP A 35 1.45 -5.21 21.72
N PRO A 36 1.64 -4.05 22.38
CA PRO A 36 2.10 -2.81 21.74
C PRO A 36 3.46 -2.95 21.06
N ASP A 37 4.38 -3.73 21.62
CA ASP A 37 5.69 -3.99 21.02
C ASP A 37 5.57 -4.73 19.68
N ALA A 38 4.70 -5.73 19.60
CA ALA A 38 4.42 -6.39 18.33
C ALA A 38 3.73 -5.44 17.33
N ALA A 39 2.87 -4.54 17.80
CA ALA A 39 2.25 -3.51 16.95
C ALA A 39 3.29 -2.54 16.38
N ALA A 40 4.24 -2.09 17.20
CA ALA A 40 5.37 -1.28 16.76
C ALA A 40 6.26 -2.01 15.75
N THR A 41 6.49 -3.31 15.97
CA THR A 41 7.29 -4.15 15.08
C THR A 41 6.63 -4.33 13.70
N GLU A 42 5.30 -4.53 13.67
CA GLU A 42 4.52 -4.63 12.42
C GLU A 42 4.70 -3.37 11.55
N LEU A 43 4.62 -2.18 12.16
CA LEU A 43 4.75 -0.91 11.44
C LEU A 43 6.20 -0.63 11.01
N ARG A 44 7.19 -0.89 11.87
CA ARG A 44 8.61 -0.76 11.48
C ARG A 44 8.96 -1.66 10.31
N THR A 45 8.51 -2.92 10.34
CA THR A 45 8.74 -3.88 9.25
C THR A 45 8.11 -3.39 7.95
N LEU A 46 6.90 -2.80 7.98
CA LEU A 46 6.30 -2.21 6.77
C LEU A 46 7.14 -1.04 6.24
N LEU A 47 7.64 -0.17 7.13
CA LEU A 47 8.44 1.00 6.75
C LEU A 47 9.85 0.62 6.25
N ASP A 48 10.39 -0.54 6.63
CA ASP A 48 11.63 -1.08 6.05
C ASP A 48 11.50 -1.41 4.55
N ALA A 49 10.26 -1.51 4.03
CA ALA A 49 9.96 -1.66 2.61
C ALA A 49 9.71 -0.31 1.88
N GLN A 50 9.83 0.82 2.58
CA GLN A 50 9.65 2.14 1.97
C GLN A 50 10.71 2.41 0.89
N TRP A 51 10.25 2.94 -0.23
CA TRP A 51 11.11 3.30 -1.35
C TRP A 51 11.92 4.55 -1.05
N THR A 52 13.04 4.72 -1.74
CA THR A 52 13.94 5.88 -1.58
C THR A 52 13.28 7.22 -1.93
N ASN A 53 12.19 7.21 -2.70
CA ASN A 53 11.38 8.39 -3.00
C ASN A 53 10.31 8.67 -1.92
N GLY A 54 10.17 7.84 -0.89
CA GLY A 54 9.19 7.99 0.18
C GLY A 54 7.92 7.14 0.02
N MET A 55 7.68 6.49 -1.12
CA MET A 55 6.50 5.62 -1.29
C MET A 55 6.55 4.42 -0.33
N VAL A 56 5.48 4.18 0.44
CA VAL A 56 5.28 2.91 1.14
C VAL A 56 4.45 1.99 0.24
N PRO A 57 5.01 0.85 -0.25
CA PRO A 57 4.34 0.01 -1.23
C PRO A 57 3.11 -0.68 -0.64
N GLN A 58 2.15 -1.05 -1.48
CA GLN A 58 0.98 -1.84 -1.10
C GLN A 58 1.37 -3.20 -0.51
N ILE A 59 2.37 -3.88 -1.09
CA ILE A 59 2.79 -5.24 -0.73
C ILE A 59 4.30 -5.28 -0.52
N ALA A 60 4.76 -5.86 0.59
CA ALA A 60 6.16 -6.22 0.81
C ALA A 60 6.33 -7.75 0.82
N PHE A 61 7.17 -8.28 -0.06
CA PHE A 61 7.38 -9.71 -0.26
C PHE A 61 8.57 -10.23 0.57
N TRP A 62 8.39 -10.33 1.89
CA TRP A 62 9.41 -10.83 2.84
C TRP A 62 9.74 -12.33 2.74
N SER A 63 8.99 -13.07 1.93
CA SER A 63 9.17 -14.50 1.71
C SER A 63 8.94 -14.86 0.24
N ASP A 64 9.34 -16.06 -0.16
CA ASP A 64 9.07 -16.61 -1.49
C ASP A 64 7.59 -16.46 -1.87
N ALA A 65 7.36 -15.94 -3.07
CA ALA A 65 6.04 -15.62 -3.59
C ALA A 65 5.56 -16.59 -4.70
N THR A 66 6.21 -17.74 -4.82
CA THR A 66 5.80 -18.82 -5.73
C THR A 66 4.30 -19.14 -5.58
N GLY A 67 3.55 -19.06 -6.68
CA GLY A 67 2.10 -19.33 -6.70
C GLY A 67 1.21 -18.17 -6.25
N TYR A 68 1.74 -16.95 -6.24
CA TYR A 68 0.97 -15.71 -6.10
C TYR A 68 1.07 -14.87 -7.36
N PHE A 69 -0.06 -14.29 -7.79
CA PHE A 69 -0.11 -13.40 -8.94
C PHE A 69 -0.99 -12.17 -8.64
N PRO A 70 -0.53 -10.95 -8.98
CA PRO A 70 0.81 -10.62 -9.52
C PRO A 70 1.91 -10.72 -8.45
N GLY A 71 2.92 -11.54 -8.73
CA GLY A 71 4.09 -11.76 -7.86
C GLY A 71 5.22 -10.76 -8.11
N PRO A 72 6.32 -10.83 -7.34
CA PRO A 72 7.48 -9.95 -7.44
C PRO A 72 8.03 -9.78 -8.87
N GLU A 73 7.99 -10.83 -9.69
CA GLU A 73 8.48 -10.83 -11.07
C GLU A 73 7.57 -10.04 -12.01
N GLU A 74 6.27 -10.02 -11.73
CA GLU A 74 5.29 -9.25 -12.51
C GLU A 74 5.40 -7.76 -12.19
N TRP A 75 5.58 -7.43 -10.91
CA TRP A 75 5.80 -6.06 -10.44
C TRP A 75 7.15 -5.50 -10.88
N ASP A 76 8.20 -6.33 -10.78
CA ASP A 76 9.59 -5.93 -10.98
C ASP A 76 9.96 -4.61 -10.26
N ALA A 77 9.57 -4.54 -8.99
CA ALA A 77 9.64 -3.35 -8.17
C ALA A 77 10.22 -3.68 -6.79
N GLY A 78 10.66 -2.65 -6.08
CA GLY A 78 11.16 -2.78 -4.71
C GLY A 78 12.38 -1.94 -4.41
N THR A 79 12.99 -2.25 -3.28
CA THR A 79 14.23 -1.65 -2.81
C THR A 79 15.39 -2.63 -2.98
N ASP A 80 16.60 -2.21 -2.60
CA ASP A 80 17.74 -3.12 -2.52
C ASP A 80 17.56 -4.24 -1.46
N SER A 81 16.67 -4.03 -0.48
CA SER A 81 16.45 -4.94 0.65
C SER A 81 15.26 -5.88 0.46
N VAL A 82 14.22 -5.46 -0.28
CA VAL A 82 12.98 -6.23 -0.40
C VAL A 82 12.27 -5.97 -1.73
N ARG A 83 11.76 -7.04 -2.35
CA ARG A 83 10.86 -6.92 -3.52
C ARG A 83 9.49 -6.47 -3.03
N THR A 84 8.85 -5.57 -3.77
CA THR A 84 7.55 -4.99 -3.39
C THR A 84 6.62 -4.93 -4.58
N SER A 85 5.35 -4.59 -4.35
CA SER A 85 4.54 -4.04 -5.44
C SER A 85 5.06 -2.65 -5.84
N GLY A 86 4.68 -2.17 -7.04
CA GLY A 86 5.06 -0.85 -7.55
C GLY A 86 4.01 0.24 -7.32
N ILE A 87 2.94 -0.08 -6.59
CA ILE A 87 1.86 0.84 -6.25
C ILE A 87 1.71 0.96 -4.74
N THR A 88 1.00 2.00 -4.30
CA THR A 88 0.79 2.32 -2.88
C THR A 88 -0.59 1.87 -2.35
N GLN A 89 -0.94 2.25 -1.12
CA GLN A 89 -2.27 2.12 -0.52
C GLN A 89 -2.59 3.32 0.37
N PRO A 90 -3.85 3.57 0.78
CA PRO A 90 -4.18 4.75 1.57
C PRO A 90 -3.33 4.81 2.84
N PRO A 91 -2.85 5.99 3.29
CA PRO A 91 -1.81 6.11 4.33
C PRO A 91 -2.31 5.86 5.77
N MET A 92 -3.06 4.77 5.96
CA MET A 92 -3.57 4.29 7.25
C MET A 92 -2.46 3.94 8.25
N VAL A 93 -1.25 3.68 7.77
CA VAL A 93 -0.05 3.46 8.60
C VAL A 93 0.21 4.63 9.56
N VAL A 94 -0.13 5.87 9.18
CA VAL A 94 0.12 7.06 10.02
C VAL A 94 -0.85 7.12 11.21
N PRO A 95 -2.19 7.03 11.05
CA PRO A 95 -3.10 6.87 12.19
C PRO A 95 -2.80 5.65 13.07
N ALA A 96 -2.37 4.54 12.47
CA ALA A 96 -1.97 3.36 13.21
C ALA A 96 -0.74 3.62 14.08
N ALA A 97 0.28 4.31 13.55
CA ALA A 97 1.49 4.67 14.30
C ALA A 97 1.15 5.53 15.52
N ARG A 98 0.28 6.55 15.37
CA ARG A 98 -0.20 7.34 16.50
C ARG A 98 -0.86 6.47 17.57
N ARG A 99 -1.71 5.53 17.17
CA ARG A 99 -2.39 4.63 18.10
C ARG A 99 -1.43 3.67 18.81
N VAL A 100 -0.40 3.18 18.12
CA VAL A 100 0.66 2.36 18.71
C VAL A 100 1.47 3.17 19.72
N TYR A 101 1.84 4.40 19.37
CA TYR A 101 2.50 5.33 20.29
C TYR A 101 1.66 5.56 21.56
N GLU A 102 0.37 5.87 21.42
CA GLU A 102 -0.53 6.09 22.56
C GLU A 102 -0.59 4.89 23.51
N ALA A 103 -0.58 3.67 22.95
CA ALA A 103 -0.55 2.44 23.73
C ALA A 103 0.79 2.24 24.46
N LEU A 104 1.93 2.39 23.76
CA LEU A 104 3.27 2.29 24.35
C LEU A 104 3.47 3.32 25.47
N ASN A 105 3.02 4.55 25.24
CA ASN A 105 3.11 5.63 26.21
C ASN A 105 2.25 5.35 27.46
N GLY A 106 1.08 4.72 27.26
CA GLY A 106 0.21 4.29 28.36
C GLY A 106 0.83 3.24 29.29
N GLU A 107 1.79 2.44 28.80
CA GLU A 107 2.57 1.50 29.62
C GLU A 107 3.67 2.18 30.44
N GLY A 108 3.96 3.46 30.18
CA GLY A 108 4.96 4.24 30.90
C GLY A 108 6.41 3.81 30.61
N THR A 109 6.66 3.25 29.42
CA THR A 109 7.99 2.85 28.99
C THR A 109 8.66 3.94 28.15
N ASP A 110 10.00 4.01 28.17
CA ASP A 110 10.77 4.88 27.27
C ASP A 110 10.64 4.46 25.79
N GLY A 111 10.02 3.31 25.51
CA GLY A 111 9.83 2.76 24.17
C GLY A 111 8.92 3.60 23.27
N ALA A 112 8.05 4.43 23.84
CA ALA A 112 7.14 5.27 23.07
C ALA A 112 7.87 6.38 22.29
N ALA A 113 8.81 7.08 22.93
CA ALA A 113 9.61 8.12 22.28
C ALA A 113 10.54 7.52 21.22
N ALA A 114 11.25 6.43 21.56
CA ALA A 114 12.09 5.71 20.62
C ALA A 114 11.32 5.13 19.42
N PHE A 115 10.03 4.82 19.59
CA PHE A 115 9.17 4.45 18.48
C PHE A 115 8.88 5.63 17.56
N LEU A 116 8.48 6.78 18.11
CA LEU A 116 8.23 7.98 17.30
C LEU A 116 9.48 8.43 16.55
N ASP A 117 10.63 8.51 17.21
CA ASP A 117 11.91 8.87 16.59
C ASP A 117 12.26 7.97 15.39
N ALA A 118 11.88 6.69 15.48
CA ALA A 118 12.15 5.72 14.42
C ALA A 118 11.18 5.82 13.24
N VAL A 119 9.91 6.17 13.46
CA VAL A 119 8.87 6.09 12.41
C VAL A 119 8.47 7.45 11.83
N VAL A 120 8.52 8.53 12.62
CA VAL A 120 8.03 9.85 12.17
C VAL A 120 8.73 10.34 10.90
N PRO A 121 10.07 10.26 10.75
CA PRO A 121 10.73 10.68 9.51
C PRO A 121 10.23 9.91 8.27
N ALA A 122 10.10 8.59 8.39
CA ALA A 122 9.60 7.73 7.31
C ALA A 122 8.13 8.06 6.95
N LEU A 123 7.28 8.32 7.95
CA LEU A 123 5.88 8.71 7.74
C LEU A 123 5.76 10.09 7.10
N ASP A 124 6.61 11.03 7.47
CA ASP A 124 6.69 12.36 6.86
C ASP A 124 7.10 12.28 5.39
N ASP A 125 8.17 11.54 5.09
CA ASP A 125 8.61 11.28 3.71
C ASP A 125 7.48 10.64 2.87
N TYR A 126 6.66 9.78 3.48
CA TYR A 126 5.53 9.14 2.82
C TYR A 126 4.40 10.12 2.50
N LEU A 127 4.02 11.00 3.43
CA LEU A 127 2.99 12.02 3.14
C LEU A 127 3.51 13.10 2.18
N ALA A 128 4.79 13.45 2.26
CA ALA A 128 5.44 14.33 1.30
C ALA A 128 5.49 13.71 -0.11
N TRP A 129 5.71 12.40 -0.23
CA TRP A 129 5.61 11.67 -1.50
C TRP A 129 4.22 11.76 -2.11
N TRP A 130 3.15 11.61 -1.31
CA TRP A 130 1.77 11.74 -1.80
C TRP A 130 1.51 13.13 -2.42
N LEU A 131 1.95 14.20 -1.76
CA LEU A 131 1.79 15.55 -2.32
C LEU A 131 2.66 15.75 -3.56
N ARG A 132 3.93 15.34 -3.50
CA ARG A 132 4.89 15.58 -4.59
C ARG A 132 4.56 14.76 -5.84
N GLU A 133 4.18 13.50 -5.67
CA GLU A 133 4.04 12.56 -6.79
C GLU A 133 2.59 12.33 -7.23
N ARG A 134 1.62 12.56 -6.32
CA ARG A 134 0.22 12.22 -6.51
C ARG A 134 -0.71 13.40 -6.34
N SER A 135 -0.23 14.64 -6.46
CA SER A 135 -1.05 15.84 -6.47
C SER A 135 -0.58 16.82 -7.54
N ASP A 136 -1.52 17.50 -8.18
CA ASP A 136 -1.22 18.59 -9.12
C ASP A 136 -1.27 19.99 -8.45
N ASP A 137 -1.97 20.11 -7.32
CA ASP A 137 -2.26 21.39 -6.67
C ASP A 137 -2.01 21.42 -5.15
N GLU A 138 -1.47 20.32 -4.60
CA GLU A 138 -1.20 20.09 -3.18
C GLU A 138 -2.46 20.12 -2.28
N ARG A 139 -3.67 20.00 -2.84
CA ARG A 139 -4.93 20.00 -2.07
C ARG A 139 -5.56 18.63 -1.97
N VAL A 140 -5.53 17.88 -3.07
CA VAL A 140 -6.05 16.53 -3.16
C VAL A 140 -5.01 15.64 -3.81
N VAL A 141 -5.07 14.35 -3.46
CA VAL A 141 -4.21 13.33 -4.03
C VAL A 141 -4.99 12.39 -4.94
N TYR A 142 -4.35 11.87 -5.98
CA TYR A 142 -4.92 10.90 -6.91
C TYR A 142 -4.24 9.54 -6.82
N VAL A 143 -4.99 8.51 -7.16
CA VAL A 143 -4.49 7.15 -7.41
C VAL A 143 -4.39 6.87 -8.90
N ARG A 144 -3.49 5.96 -9.28
CA ARG A 144 -3.26 5.49 -10.65
C ARG A 144 -3.63 4.02 -10.87
N HIS A 145 -4.07 3.33 -9.83
CA HIS A 145 -4.53 1.95 -9.93
C HIS A 145 -5.69 1.70 -8.96
N PRO A 146 -6.76 0.97 -9.34
CA PRO A 146 -7.88 0.65 -8.44
C PRO A 146 -7.43 0.02 -7.11
N TRP A 147 -6.48 -0.92 -7.15
CA TRP A 147 -5.86 -1.52 -5.96
C TRP A 147 -5.23 -0.52 -4.98
N GLU A 148 -4.80 0.68 -5.43
CA GLU A 148 -4.28 1.72 -4.52
C GLU A 148 -5.38 2.27 -3.58
N THR A 149 -6.66 2.04 -3.88
CA THR A 149 -7.79 2.48 -3.04
C THR A 149 -8.13 1.46 -1.95
N GLY A 150 -7.67 0.21 -2.09
CA GLY A 150 -8.13 -0.93 -1.29
C GLY A 150 -9.56 -1.40 -1.62
N MET A 151 -10.18 -0.87 -2.68
CA MET A 151 -11.53 -1.19 -3.14
C MET A 151 -11.52 -1.64 -4.60
N ASP A 152 -10.79 -2.72 -4.87
CA ASP A 152 -10.38 -3.20 -6.19
C ASP A 152 -11.46 -3.12 -7.28
N ASP A 153 -12.62 -3.76 -7.06
CA ASP A 153 -13.74 -3.86 -8.02
C ASP A 153 -14.91 -2.94 -7.68
N SER A 154 -14.65 -1.83 -6.98
CA SER A 154 -15.69 -0.83 -6.70
C SER A 154 -16.34 -0.32 -7.98
N PRO A 155 -17.68 -0.23 -8.04
CA PRO A 155 -18.39 0.35 -9.18
C PRO A 155 -17.97 1.79 -9.51
N ALA A 156 -17.36 2.51 -8.55
CA ALA A 156 -16.82 3.85 -8.75
C ALA A 156 -15.76 3.91 -9.87
N TRP A 157 -15.01 2.83 -10.08
CA TRP A 157 -13.90 2.77 -11.02
C TRP A 157 -14.32 2.39 -12.44
N VAL A 158 -15.50 1.79 -12.61
CA VAL A 158 -15.96 1.20 -13.89
C VAL A 158 -15.91 2.21 -15.01
N SER A 159 -16.43 3.43 -14.81
CA SER A 159 -16.46 4.44 -15.89
C SER A 159 -15.08 4.88 -16.38
N VAL A 160 -14.06 4.87 -15.49
CA VAL A 160 -12.67 5.19 -15.86
C VAL A 160 -12.01 3.98 -16.52
N LEU A 161 -12.27 2.77 -16.00
CA LEU A 161 -11.81 1.52 -16.57
C LEU A 161 -12.38 1.27 -17.99
N GLU A 162 -13.61 1.72 -18.27
CA GLU A 162 -14.22 1.69 -19.61
C GLU A 162 -13.62 2.69 -20.60
N SER A 163 -12.86 3.69 -20.12
CA SER A 163 -12.31 4.75 -20.97
C SER A 163 -11.08 4.35 -21.79
N PHE A 164 -10.51 3.17 -21.51
CA PHE A 164 -9.35 2.65 -22.22
C PHE A 164 -9.45 1.14 -22.47
N GLU A 165 -8.78 0.69 -23.51
CA GLU A 165 -8.58 -0.74 -23.77
C GLU A 165 -7.23 -1.19 -23.18
N PRO A 166 -7.18 -2.30 -22.41
CA PRO A 166 -5.96 -2.80 -21.78
C PRO A 166 -4.74 -2.93 -22.71
N ARG A 167 -4.98 -3.29 -23.98
CA ARG A 167 -3.93 -3.48 -24.98
C ARG A 167 -3.37 -2.18 -25.55
N ASP A 168 -4.08 -1.08 -25.36
CA ASP A 168 -3.68 0.25 -25.83
C ASP A 168 -2.95 1.04 -24.74
N VAL A 169 -2.85 0.50 -23.52
CA VAL A 169 -2.10 1.10 -22.42
C VAL A 169 -0.61 1.14 -22.80
N ALA A 170 -0.01 2.33 -22.71
CA ALA A 170 1.38 2.51 -23.11
C ALA A 170 2.34 1.61 -22.31
N GLY A 171 3.26 0.93 -23.00
CA GLY A 171 4.23 0.00 -22.41
C GLY A 171 3.75 -1.46 -22.30
N VAL A 172 2.49 -1.75 -22.67
CA VAL A 172 1.95 -3.11 -22.64
C VAL A 172 2.18 -3.82 -23.98
N ASP A 173 3.04 -4.84 -23.99
CA ASP A 173 3.34 -5.65 -25.18
C ASP A 173 2.35 -6.81 -25.39
N ASP A 174 1.97 -7.50 -24.31
CA ASP A 174 0.95 -8.56 -24.29
C ASP A 174 0.18 -8.57 -22.96
N LEU A 175 -0.89 -9.37 -22.89
CA LEU A 175 -1.69 -9.63 -21.69
C LEU A 175 -1.88 -11.14 -21.48
N VAL A 176 -0.81 -11.90 -21.63
CA VAL A 176 -0.79 -13.34 -21.32
C VAL A 176 -0.34 -13.52 -19.88
N TYR A 177 -1.25 -13.99 -19.02
CA TYR A 177 -0.99 -14.29 -17.61
C TYR A 177 -1.97 -15.36 -17.10
N GLY A 178 -1.61 -15.97 -15.96
CA GLY A 178 -2.47 -16.91 -15.23
C GLY A 178 -2.91 -16.32 -13.91
N ARG A 179 -4.20 -16.43 -13.57
CA ARG A 179 -4.73 -15.95 -12.29
C ARG A 179 -4.64 -17.01 -11.20
N GLU A 180 -4.11 -16.62 -10.04
CA GLU A 180 -3.89 -17.50 -8.88
C GLU A 180 -4.89 -17.25 -7.73
N ASP A 181 -5.75 -16.23 -7.84
CA ASP A 181 -6.69 -15.85 -6.79
C ASP A 181 -8.02 -16.66 -6.85
N ARG A 182 -8.29 -17.31 -7.99
CA ARG A 182 -9.46 -18.19 -8.22
C ARG A 182 -9.21 -19.63 -7.79
N LYS A 183 -8.82 -19.83 -6.52
CA LYS A 183 -8.42 -21.15 -5.98
C LYS A 183 -9.57 -22.18 -5.88
N SER A 184 -10.83 -21.76 -6.07
CA SER A 184 -12.01 -22.63 -6.22
C SER A 184 -13.11 -21.92 -7.02
N GLU A 185 -14.07 -22.69 -7.56
CA GLU A 185 -15.25 -22.14 -8.28
C GLU A 185 -16.06 -21.17 -7.39
N SER A 186 -16.25 -21.51 -6.11
CA SER A 186 -16.92 -20.65 -5.13
C SER A 186 -16.18 -19.34 -4.82
N LEU A 187 -14.85 -19.33 -4.95
CA LEU A 187 -14.05 -18.12 -4.81
C LEU A 187 -14.07 -17.30 -6.09
N ALA A 188 -14.14 -17.94 -7.27
CA ALA A 188 -14.19 -17.23 -8.54
C ALA A 188 -15.41 -16.28 -8.65
N ASP A 189 -16.58 -16.69 -8.15
CA ASP A 189 -17.80 -15.85 -8.13
C ASP A 189 -17.72 -14.65 -7.18
N GLN A 190 -16.73 -14.63 -6.28
CA GLN A 190 -16.52 -13.57 -5.28
C GLN A 190 -15.33 -12.67 -5.65
N ARG A 191 -14.84 -12.77 -6.88
CA ARG A 191 -13.63 -12.10 -7.35
C ARG A 191 -13.91 -11.21 -8.55
N PRO A 192 -13.04 -10.21 -8.79
CA PRO A 192 -13.09 -9.44 -10.02
C PRO A 192 -13.04 -10.35 -11.24
N THR A 193 -13.70 -9.91 -12.30
CA THR A 193 -13.82 -10.64 -13.57
C THR A 193 -12.50 -10.63 -14.35
N ASP A 194 -12.47 -11.29 -15.50
CA ASP A 194 -11.32 -11.19 -16.41
C ASP A 194 -11.22 -9.82 -17.07
N TRP A 195 -12.37 -9.16 -17.30
CA TRP A 195 -12.42 -7.79 -17.80
C TRP A 195 -11.75 -6.79 -16.86
N ASP A 196 -11.92 -7.01 -15.55
CA ASP A 196 -11.26 -6.24 -14.50
C ASP A 196 -9.75 -6.52 -14.47
N TYR A 197 -9.37 -7.80 -14.42
CA TYR A 197 -7.96 -8.20 -14.31
C TYR A 197 -7.12 -7.81 -15.52
N ASP A 198 -7.67 -7.85 -16.74
CA ASP A 198 -6.95 -7.40 -17.93
C ASP A 198 -6.52 -5.92 -17.78
N ARG A 199 -7.39 -5.09 -17.18
CA ARG A 199 -7.10 -3.67 -16.92
C ARG A 199 -6.11 -3.50 -15.79
N TYR A 200 -6.25 -4.26 -14.70
CA TYR A 200 -5.33 -4.19 -13.57
C TYR A 200 -3.92 -4.59 -14.00
N VAL A 201 -3.78 -5.72 -14.69
CA VAL A 201 -2.49 -6.21 -15.19
C VAL A 201 -1.89 -5.25 -16.24
N ALA A 202 -2.70 -4.64 -17.11
CA ALA A 202 -2.20 -3.63 -18.05
C ALA A 202 -1.57 -2.43 -17.32
N LEU A 203 -2.19 -1.94 -16.24
CA LEU A 203 -1.65 -0.83 -15.44
C LEU A 203 -0.38 -1.26 -14.68
N VAL A 204 -0.31 -2.48 -14.16
CA VAL A 204 0.91 -3.04 -13.54
C VAL A 204 2.05 -3.10 -14.56
N ARG A 205 1.79 -3.64 -15.75
CA ARG A 205 2.78 -3.78 -16.82
C ARG A 205 3.23 -2.43 -17.37
N GLN A 206 2.36 -1.42 -17.43
CA GLN A 206 2.75 -0.05 -17.72
C GLN A 206 3.74 0.49 -16.68
N GLY A 207 3.44 0.30 -15.39
CA GLY A 207 4.33 0.67 -14.30
C GLY A 207 5.72 0.05 -14.46
N ARG A 208 5.76 -1.26 -14.66
CA ARG A 208 6.99 -2.02 -14.92
C ARG A 208 7.74 -1.54 -16.18
N ALA A 209 7.05 -1.32 -17.29
CA ALA A 209 7.66 -0.91 -18.55
C ALA A 209 8.31 0.49 -18.49
N PHE A 210 7.90 1.32 -17.53
CA PHE A 210 8.47 2.64 -17.29
C PHE A 210 9.28 2.71 -15.99
N ASP A 211 9.77 1.58 -15.48
CA ASP A 211 10.59 1.47 -14.27
C ASP A 211 9.99 2.21 -13.06
N TRP A 212 8.66 2.26 -12.99
CA TRP A 212 7.90 2.98 -11.96
C TRP A 212 8.24 4.48 -11.84
N ASP A 213 8.69 5.11 -12.94
CA ASP A 213 8.93 6.56 -13.00
C ASP A 213 7.62 7.34 -12.83
N GLU A 214 7.47 7.98 -11.66
CA GLU A 214 6.28 8.75 -11.28
C GLU A 214 5.95 9.88 -12.26
N ALA A 215 6.97 10.58 -12.79
CA ALA A 215 6.77 11.67 -13.73
C ALA A 215 6.25 11.14 -15.07
N ARG A 216 6.83 10.04 -15.56
CA ARG A 216 6.37 9.40 -16.79
C ARG A 216 4.95 8.85 -16.64
N LEU A 217 4.67 8.16 -15.54
CA LEU A 217 3.35 7.58 -15.27
C LEU A 217 2.26 8.63 -15.11
N ARG A 218 2.57 9.80 -14.56
CA ARG A 218 1.63 10.95 -14.50
C ARG A 218 1.14 11.38 -15.87
N GLU A 219 1.99 11.30 -16.90
CA GLU A 219 1.63 11.72 -18.26
C GLU A 219 0.80 10.70 -19.03
N VAL A 220 1.01 9.40 -18.78
CA VAL A 220 0.54 8.32 -19.68
C VAL A 220 -0.44 7.35 -19.05
N CYS A 221 -0.63 7.40 -17.73
CA CYS A 221 -1.55 6.48 -17.07
C CYS A 221 -3.00 6.83 -17.41
N PRO A 222 -3.78 5.90 -17.99
CA PRO A 222 -5.16 6.18 -18.37
C PRO A 222 -6.13 6.12 -17.18
N PHE A 223 -5.71 5.58 -16.04
CA PHE A 223 -6.47 5.56 -14.80
C PHE A 223 -5.88 6.60 -13.85
N VAL A 224 -6.58 7.70 -13.62
CA VAL A 224 -6.19 8.73 -12.64
C VAL A 224 -7.45 9.18 -11.92
N VAL A 225 -7.51 8.96 -10.61
CA VAL A 225 -8.72 9.22 -9.82
C VAL A 225 -8.39 9.85 -8.47
N GLU A 226 -9.01 10.99 -8.17
CA GLU A 226 -9.05 11.57 -6.83
C GLU A 226 -10.07 10.81 -5.98
N ASP A 227 -9.64 9.74 -5.33
CA ASP A 227 -10.51 8.92 -4.47
C ASP A 227 -10.86 9.65 -3.15
N PRO A 228 -12.15 9.90 -2.85
CA PRO A 228 -12.56 10.55 -1.61
C PRO A 228 -12.12 9.83 -0.34
N LEU A 229 -12.08 8.48 -0.34
CA LEU A 229 -11.67 7.73 0.85
C LEU A 229 -10.17 7.92 1.10
N THR A 230 -9.34 7.73 0.07
CA THR A 230 -7.90 7.97 0.15
C THR A 230 -7.61 9.38 0.62
N ASN A 231 -8.29 10.40 0.08
CA ASN A 231 -8.13 11.79 0.50
C ASN A 231 -8.56 12.05 1.95
N ALA A 232 -9.67 11.45 2.41
CA ALA A 232 -10.10 11.56 3.81
C ALA A 232 -9.08 10.92 4.78
N ILE A 233 -8.52 9.76 4.40
CA ILE A 233 -7.45 9.10 5.16
C ILE A 233 -6.18 9.95 5.14
N PHE A 234 -5.81 10.51 3.99
CA PHE A 234 -4.64 11.39 3.86
C PHE A 234 -4.75 12.62 4.75
N ALA A 235 -5.91 13.31 4.75
CA ALA A 235 -6.14 14.45 5.64
C ALA A 235 -5.98 14.06 7.12
N ARG A 236 -6.56 12.92 7.52
CA ARG A 236 -6.41 12.40 8.88
C ARG A 236 -4.96 12.01 9.21
N ALA A 237 -4.23 11.45 8.24
CA ALA A 237 -2.82 11.13 8.39
C ALA A 237 -1.98 12.39 8.64
N CYS A 238 -2.24 13.49 7.92
CA CYS A 238 -1.58 14.76 8.17
C CYS A 238 -1.82 15.28 9.60
N GLU A 239 -3.07 15.22 10.09
CA GLU A 239 -3.40 15.61 11.47
C GLU A 239 -2.68 14.74 12.52
N ASP A 240 -2.63 13.43 12.28
CA ASP A 240 -1.98 12.49 13.19
C ASP A 240 -0.45 12.63 13.17
N LEU A 241 0.16 12.89 12.01
CA LEU A 241 1.59 13.19 11.89
C LEU A 241 1.94 14.48 12.63
N ALA A 242 1.16 15.55 12.44
CA ALA A 242 1.35 16.81 13.16
C ALA A 242 1.25 16.64 14.68
N ALA A 243 0.33 15.79 15.14
CA ALA A 243 0.22 15.47 16.57
C ALA A 243 1.44 14.70 17.09
N MET A 244 2.04 13.81 16.30
CA MET A 244 3.26 13.10 16.67
C MET A 244 4.48 14.03 16.71
N TYR A 245 4.62 14.96 15.76
CA TYR A 245 5.67 16.00 15.81
C TYR A 245 5.55 16.88 17.06
N ALA A 246 4.32 17.32 17.41
CA ALA A 246 4.10 18.11 18.61
C ALA A 246 4.51 17.38 19.92
N VAL A 247 4.44 16.05 19.94
CA VAL A 247 4.96 15.23 21.05
C VAL A 247 6.49 15.25 21.10
N LEU A 248 7.15 15.22 19.94
CA LEU A 248 8.61 15.31 19.82
C LEU A 248 9.15 16.73 20.08
N GLY A 249 8.28 17.74 20.07
CA GLY A 249 8.62 19.13 20.37
C GLY A 249 8.95 19.99 19.15
N ASP A 250 8.59 19.52 17.96
CA ASP A 250 8.71 20.22 16.67
C ASP A 250 7.38 20.88 16.23
#